data_AF-A0A417Y3R2-F1
#
_entry.id   AF-A0A417Y3R2-F1
#
_cell.length_a   1.000
_cell.length_b   1.000
_cell.length_c   1.000
_cell.angle_alpha   90.00
_cell.angle_beta   90.00
_cell.angle_gamma   90.00
#
_symmetry.space_group_name_H-M   'P 1'
#
loop_
_entity.id
_entity.type
_entity.pdbx_description
1 polymer ?
#
loop_
_entity_poly.entity_id
_entity_poly.type
_entity_poly.pdbx_seq_one_letter_code
_entity_poly.pdbx_strand_id
1 'polypeptide(L)' 'MSLDEQVAEQIDIAAREDGVSFSGWLSAAAEHQLILRSGRRAMAEWDREDPLTDVERAAARTALDRALAEKSRGRG' A
#
# COMPACT_ATOMS: atom_id res chain seq x y z
N MET A 1 -11.14 12.52 20.01
CA MET A 1 -10.46 12.83 18.72
C MET A 1 -11.46 13.62 17.88
N SER A 2 -11.01 14.66 17.20
CA SER A 2 -11.83 15.38 16.21
C SER A 2 -11.23 15.16 14.83
N LEU A 3 -12.08 14.92 13.85
CA LEU A 3 -11.70 14.97 12.43
C LEU A 3 -11.76 16.42 11.96
N ASP A 4 -10.94 16.71 10.96
CA ASP A 4 -11.11 17.92 10.17
C ASP A 4 -12.43 17.83 9.39
N GLU A 5 -13.14 18.95 9.27
CA GLU A 5 -14.49 18.99 8.67
C GLU A 5 -14.48 18.56 7.21
N GLN A 6 -13.47 18.98 6.44
CA GLN A 6 -13.34 18.61 5.04
C GLN A 6 -13.06 17.10 4.89
N VAL A 7 -12.28 16.54 5.81
CA VAL A 7 -12.02 15.09 5.85
C VAL A 7 -13.29 14.33 6.21
N ALA A 8 -14.07 14.82 7.18
CA ALA A 8 -15.35 14.21 7.52
C ALA A 8 -16.32 14.21 6.33
N GLU A 9 -16.45 15.33 5.61
CA GLU A 9 -17.29 15.40 4.41
C GLU A 9 -16.86 14.39 3.33
N GLN A 10 -15.55 14.26 3.08
CA GLN A 10 -15.04 13.28 2.11
C GLN A 10 -15.31 11.83 2.53
N ILE A 11 -15.22 11.51 3.82
CA ILE A 11 -15.56 10.17 4.33
C ILE A 11 -17.05 9.90 4.16
N ASP A 12 -17.92 10.89 4.42
CA ASP A 12 -19.36 10.72 4.25
C ASP A 12 -19.75 10.47 2.79
N ILE A 13 -19.10 11.17 1.84
CA ILE A 13 -19.26 10.92 0.40
C ILE A 13 -18.81 9.50 0.04
N ALA A 14 -17.59 9.12 0.42
CA ALA A 14 -17.05 7.79 0.11
C ALA A 14 -17.89 6.66 0.71
N ALA A 15 -18.35 6.82 1.96
CA ALA A 15 -19.22 5.86 2.62
C ALA A 15 -20.54 5.66 1.86
N ARG A 16 -21.14 6.75 1.35
CA ARG A 16 -22.35 6.68 0.52
C ARG A 16 -22.11 5.98 -0.81
N GLU A 17 -21.01 6.31 -1.49
CA GLU A 17 -20.62 5.67 -2.76
C GLU A 17 -20.39 4.15 -2.58
N ASP A 18 -19.78 3.76 -1.46
CA ASP A 18 -19.50 2.38 -1.10
C ASP A 18 -20.69 1.65 -0.45
N GLY A 19 -21.80 2.35 -0.19
CA GLY A 19 -23.02 1.78 0.41
C GLY A 19 -22.88 1.35 1.87
N VAL A 20 -21.95 1.95 2.62
CA VAL A 20 -21.66 1.66 4.03
C VAL A 20 -21.94 2.87 4.93
N SER A 21 -21.94 2.67 6.25
CA SER A 21 -22.02 3.80 7.19
C SER A 21 -20.69 4.54 7.27
N PHE A 22 -20.72 5.80 7.68
CA PHE A 22 -19.52 6.61 7.96
C PHE A 22 -18.52 5.87 8.87
N SER A 23 -19.01 5.31 9.99
CA SER A 23 -18.17 4.57 10.93
C SER A 23 -17.64 3.26 10.33
N GLY A 24 -18.45 2.57 9.52
CA GLY A 24 -18.04 1.36 8.81
C GLY A 24 -16.91 1.63 7.82
N TRP A 25 -17.03 2.72 7.05
CA TRP A 25 -15.99 3.16 6.13
C TRP A 25 -14.70 3.51 6.87
N LEU A 26 -14.80 4.28 7.96
CA LEU A 26 -13.64 4.66 8.77
C LEU A 26 -12.95 3.45 9.41
N SER A 27 -13.72 2.48 9.91
CA SER A 27 -13.20 1.21 10.44
C SER A 27 -12.45 0.43 9.36
N ALA A 28 -13.04 0.26 8.18
CA ALA A 28 -12.39 -0.44 7.07
C ALA A 28 -11.09 0.26 6.62
N ALA A 29 -11.09 1.59 6.55
CA ALA A 29 -9.90 2.37 6.25
C ALA A 29 -8.80 2.19 7.31
N ALA A 30 -9.17 2.19 8.59
CA ALA A 30 -8.26 1.96 9.70
C ALA A 30 -7.66 0.54 9.65
N GLU A 31 -8.50 -0.48 9.46
CA GLU A 31 -8.07 -1.87 9.32
C GLU A 31 -7.08 -2.04 8.16
N HIS A 32 -7.40 -1.47 7.00
CA HIS A 32 -6.51 -1.49 5.84
C HIS A 32 -5.15 -0.85 6.15
N GLN A 33 -5.13 0.32 6.79
CA GLN A 33 -3.87 0.97 7.18
C GLN A 33 -3.06 0.17 8.20
N LEU A 34 -3.73 -0.51 9.14
CA LEU A 34 -3.08 -1.38 10.11
C LEU A 34 -2.45 -2.61 9.44
N ILE A 35 -3.13 -3.23 8.48
CA ILE A 35 -2.59 -4.35 7.68
C ILE A 35 -1.32 -3.89 6.94
N LEU A 36 -1.39 -2.76 6.23
CA LEU A 36 -0.23 -2.22 5.51
C LEU A 36 0.94 -1.91 6.45
N ARG A 37 0.66 -1.35 7.63
CA ARG A 37 1.69 -1.06 8.64
C ARG A 37 2.33 -2.34 9.17
N SER A 38 1.51 -3.35 9.47
CA SER A 38 1.99 -4.66 9.93
C SER A 38 2.88 -5.31 8.87
N GLY A 39 2.43 -5.34 7.61
CA GLY A 39 3.20 -5.88 6.49
C GLY A 39 4.54 -5.18 6.28
N ARG A 40 4.56 -3.84 6.32
CA ARG A 40 5.83 -3.08 6.24
C ARG A 40 6.79 -3.41 7.39
N ARG A 41 6.27 -3.58 8.61
CA ARG A 41 7.08 -3.98 9.76
C ARG A 41 7.67 -5.39 9.57
N ALA A 42 6.85 -6.34 9.13
CA ALA A 42 7.29 -7.70 8.86
C ALA A 42 8.37 -7.74 7.77
N MET A 43 8.21 -6.96 6.69
CA MET A 43 9.24 -6.85 5.65
C MET A 43 10.56 -6.28 6.17
N ALA A 44 10.51 -5.24 7.02
CA ALA A 44 11.70 -4.66 7.63
C ALA A 44 12.34 -5.57 8.71
N GLU A 45 11.57 -6.49 9.28
CA GLU A 45 12.11 -7.54 10.15
C GLU A 45 12.82 -8.61 9.33
N TRP A 46 12.17 -9.11 8.29
CA TRP A 46 12.76 -10.08 7.37
C TRP A 46 14.06 -9.57 6.72
N ASP A 47 14.09 -8.32 6.23
CA ASP A 47 15.30 -7.72 5.63
C ASP A 47 16.46 -7.58 6.62
N ARG A 48 16.19 -7.47 7.93
CA ARG A 48 17.22 -7.48 8.97
C ARG A 48 17.74 -8.88 9.28
N GLU A 49 16.89 -9.89 9.16
CA GLU A 49 17.24 -11.29 9.41
C GLU A 49 18.00 -11.90 8.22
N ASP A 50 17.63 -11.51 7.00
CA ASP A 50 18.18 -12.05 5.75
C ASP A 50 18.47 -10.91 4.76
N PRO A 51 19.51 -10.09 5.01
CA PRO A 51 19.82 -8.97 4.15
C PRO A 51 20.34 -9.49 2.80
N LEU A 52 19.75 -8.99 1.71
CA LEU A 52 20.25 -9.30 0.37
C LEU A 52 21.73 -8.93 0.24
N THR A 53 22.46 -9.70 -0.54
CA THR A 53 23.82 -9.32 -0.97
C THR A 53 23.76 -8.29 -2.09
N ASP A 54 24.89 -7.62 -2.36
CA ASP A 54 24.98 -6.67 -3.47
C ASP A 54 24.78 -7.33 -4.83
N VAL A 55 25.19 -8.59 -4.96
CA VAL A 55 25.00 -9.40 -6.18
C VAL A 55 23.52 -9.69 -6.39
N GLU A 56 22.80 -10.11 -5.34
CA GLU A 56 21.36 -10.36 -5.42
C GLU A 56 20.56 -9.09 -5.68
N ARG A 57 20.94 -7.96 -5.06
CA ARG A 57 20.34 -6.64 -5.36
C ARG A 57 20.53 -6.25 -6.82
N ALA A 58 21.73 -6.42 -7.38
CA ALA A 58 22.01 -6.10 -8.78
C ALA A 58 21.21 -7.00 -9.75
N ALA A 59 21.09 -8.29 -9.42
CA ALA A 59 20.29 -9.23 -10.20
C ALA A 59 18.80 -8.87 -10.16
N ALA A 60 18.26 -8.59 -8.96
CA ALA A 60 16.86 -8.17 -8.78
C ALA A 60 16.56 -6.87 -9.53
N ARG A 61 17.49 -5.90 -9.52
CA ARG A 61 17.31 -4.65 -10.25
C ARG A 61 17.21 -4.87 -11.75
N THR A 62 18.10 -5.69 -12.30
CA THR A 62 18.11 -6.05 -13.72
C THR A 62 16.80 -6.73 -14.13
N ALA A 63 16.29 -7.64 -13.29
CA ALA A 63 15.02 -8.31 -13.52
C ALA A 63 13.82 -7.33 -13.51
N LEU A 64 13.80 -6.38 -12.57
CA LEU A 64 12.77 -5.36 -12.48
C LEU A 64 12.77 -4.44 -13.71
N ASP A 65 13.93 -3.94 -14.11
CA ASP A 65 14.06 -3.05 -15.26
C ASP A 65 13.57 -3.74 -16.54
N ARG A 66 13.87 -5.03 -16.71
CA ARG A 66 13.34 -5.85 -17.80
C ARG A 66 11.81 -5.95 -17.76
N ALA A 67 11.23 -6.29 -16.62
CA ALA A 67 9.78 -6.42 -16.47
C ALA A 67 9.04 -5.10 -16.76
N LEU A 68 9.60 -3.97 -16.33
CA LEU A 68 9.05 -2.64 -16.63
C LEU A 68 9.12 -2.30 -18.12
N ALA A 69 10.22 -2.64 -18.79
CA ALA A 69 10.39 -2.45 -20.23
C ALA A 69 9.47 -3.34 -21.07
N GLU A 70 9.11 -4.53 -20.59
CA GLU A 70 8.12 -5.40 -21.23
C GLU A 70 6.70 -4.83 -21.05
N LYS A 71 6.36 -4.34 -19.84
CA LYS A 71 5.07 -3.70 -19.56
C LYS A 71 4.85 -2.40 -20.35
N SER A 72 5.91 -1.64 -20.65
CA SER A 72 5.78 -0.44 -21.49
C SER A 72 5.54 -0.78 -22.96
N ARG A 73 6.18 -1.84 -23.47
CA ARG A 73 6.00 -2.32 -24.85
C ARG A 73 4.62 -2.94 -25.10
N GLY A 74 4.03 -3.59 -24.10
CA GLY A 74 2.67 -4.18 -24.21
C GLY A 74 1.51 -3.18 -24.09
N ARG A 75 1.78 -1.89 -23.81
CA ARG A 75 0.77 -0.81 -23.77
C ARG A 75 0.84 0.13 -24.99
N GLY A 76 1.73 -0.14 -25.94
CA GLY A 76 1.91 0.62 -27.17
C GLY A 76 1.11 0.06 -28.33
#